data_AF-A0A6L5B9K2-F1
#
_entry.id   AF-A0A6L5B9K2-F1
#
_cell.length_a   1.000
_cell.length_b   1.000
_cell.length_c   1.000
_cell.angle_alpha   90.00
_cell.angle_beta   90.00
_cell.angle_gamma   90.00
#
_symmetry.space_group_name_H-M   'P 1'
#
loop_
_entity.id
_entity.type
_entity.pdbx_description
1 polymer ?
#
loop_
_entity_poly.entity_id
_entity_poly.type
_entity_poly.pdbx_seq_one_letter_code
_entity_poly.pdbx_strand_id
1 'polypeptide(L)'
;MLKLLSLNPISNLTHLGFSRFLNCNKIITGKSRMASSLYTTSCGQASKLLFRQLFEKESCTYTYLLADASHPQKPAVLIDPVDKTVERDLALIKDLGLKLIYALNTHVHADHVTGTGLIKSKVPDVKSVISRASNGKADCLVEPGDEIFFGDLFLEVRSTPGHTLGCVTYVTGDGPKQPQPRMAFTGDALLIRGCGRTDFQGGSSVQLYKSVHSQIFTLPKDTLVCPAHDYKGFTVSTVGEEMQYNARLTKDEETFTKIMENLNLPYPKMIDIAVPANMVCGLQDPNPSASI
;
A
#
# COMPACT_ATOMS: atom_id res chain seq x y z
N MET A 1 66.39 -8.10 -27.68
CA MET A 1 65.63 -9.34 -27.44
C MET A 1 64.24 -8.94 -26.93
N LEU A 2 63.25 -8.57 -27.75
CA LEU A 2 62.59 -9.22 -28.90
C LEU A 2 61.72 -10.43 -28.54
N LYS A 3 60.40 -10.16 -28.40
CA LYS A 3 59.19 -10.95 -28.76
C LYS A 3 58.00 -10.19 -28.14
N LEU A 4 57.13 -9.42 -28.81
CA LEU A 4 56.53 -9.45 -30.16
C LEU A 4 55.68 -10.71 -30.41
N LEU A 5 54.39 -10.61 -30.06
CA LEU A 5 53.23 -11.26 -30.68
C LEU A 5 52.14 -10.15 -30.72
N SER A 6 51.93 -9.41 -31.80
CA SER A 6 51.27 -9.78 -33.08
C SER A 6 49.85 -10.32 -32.90
N LEU A 7 48.86 -9.43 -32.90
CA LEU A 7 47.54 -9.68 -33.49
C LEU A 7 47.09 -8.43 -34.25
N ASN A 8 46.87 -8.61 -35.55
CA ASN A 8 46.32 -7.63 -36.49
C ASN A 8 45.17 -8.32 -37.26
N PRO A 9 44.33 -7.56 -37.99
CA PRO A 9 42.88 -7.58 -37.84
C PRO A 9 42.16 -8.26 -39.01
N ILE A 10 40.88 -8.64 -38.82
CA ILE A 10 39.95 -8.84 -39.94
C ILE A 10 38.56 -8.27 -39.58
N SER A 11 38.03 -7.55 -40.57
CA SER A 11 36.84 -6.72 -40.65
C SER A 11 35.51 -7.46 -40.88
N ASN A 12 34.42 -6.77 -40.52
CA ASN A 12 33.07 -6.74 -41.11
C ASN A 12 32.25 -8.04 -41.18
N LEU A 13 31.08 -8.06 -40.51
CA LEU A 13 29.80 -7.77 -41.18
C LEU A 13 28.69 -7.50 -40.16
N THR A 14 27.75 -6.71 -40.64
CA THR A 14 26.53 -6.13 -40.05
C THR A 14 25.54 -7.13 -39.44
N HIS A 15 24.72 -6.61 -38.50
CA HIS A 15 23.25 -6.53 -38.55
C HIS A 15 22.52 -6.96 -37.26
N LEU A 16 21.55 -6.13 -36.86
CA LEU A 16 20.40 -6.35 -35.97
C LEU A 16 20.60 -6.38 -34.45
N GLY A 17 19.97 -5.38 -33.80
CA GLY A 17 19.09 -5.69 -32.67
C GLY A 17 19.38 -4.98 -31.36
N PHE A 18 19.17 -3.66 -31.32
CA PHE A 18 18.82 -2.97 -30.07
C PHE A 18 17.56 -3.64 -29.48
N SER A 19 17.69 -4.39 -28.39
CA SER A 19 16.52 -4.73 -27.56
C SER A 19 16.42 -3.74 -26.41
N ARG A 20 15.36 -2.95 -26.49
CA ARG A 20 14.97 -1.87 -25.59
C ARG A 20 14.83 -2.38 -24.15
N PHE A 21 15.48 -1.68 -23.22
CA PHE A 21 14.95 -1.53 -21.87
C PHE A 21 13.54 -0.94 -21.97
N LEU A 22 12.52 -1.77 -21.77
CA LEU A 22 11.14 -1.33 -21.64
C LEU A 22 10.97 -0.70 -20.25
N ASN A 23 11.12 0.62 -20.24
CA ASN A 23 10.73 1.49 -19.15
C ASN A 23 9.20 1.40 -19.01
N CYS A 24 8.72 0.52 -18.11
CA CYS A 24 7.32 0.43 -17.76
C CYS A 24 7.10 1.22 -16.47
N ASN A 25 6.31 2.29 -16.56
CA ASN A 25 5.38 2.81 -15.54
C ASN A 25 5.16 4.32 -15.75
N LYS A 26 4.46 4.65 -16.83
CA LYS A 26 3.45 5.70 -16.74
C LYS A 26 2.20 5.01 -16.20
N ILE A 27 1.88 5.25 -14.94
CA ILE A 27 0.48 5.22 -14.49
C ILE A 27 -0.22 6.24 -15.40
N ILE A 28 -1.21 5.78 -16.17
CA ILE A 28 -1.76 6.53 -17.30
C ILE A 28 -2.51 7.75 -16.75
N THR A 29 -1.88 8.92 -16.77
CA THR A 29 -2.57 10.21 -16.74
C THR A 29 -3.31 10.39 -18.07
N GLY A 30 -4.62 10.11 -18.09
CA GLY A 30 -5.44 10.30 -19.28
C GLY A 30 -5.63 11.78 -19.63
N LYS A 31 -4.91 12.28 -20.65
CA LYS A 31 -5.27 13.55 -21.31
C LYS A 31 -6.36 13.29 -22.35
N SER A 32 -7.47 13.99 -22.17
CA SER A 32 -8.65 14.07 -23.03
C SER A 32 -8.32 14.29 -24.51
N ARG A 33 -8.81 13.40 -25.39
CA ARG A 33 -9.01 13.68 -26.81
C ARG A 33 -10.52 13.70 -27.08
N MET A 34 -11.02 14.85 -27.55
CA MET A 34 -12.39 14.97 -28.04
C MET A 34 -12.54 14.12 -29.31
N ALA A 35 -13.48 13.19 -29.27
CA ALA A 35 -14.07 12.56 -30.45
C ALA A 35 -15.59 12.54 -30.22
N SER A 36 -16.35 13.14 -31.15
CA SER A 36 -17.80 13.13 -31.11
C SER A 36 -18.30 11.71 -31.39
N SER A 37 -19.06 11.14 -30.45
CA SER A 37 -19.84 9.93 -30.69
C SER A 37 -21.10 9.93 -29.83
N LEU A 38 -22.22 9.86 -30.53
CA LEU A 38 -23.58 9.48 -30.14
C LEU A 38 -23.86 9.34 -28.63
N TYR A 39 -24.66 10.27 -28.12
CA TYR A 39 -25.27 10.23 -26.79
C TYR A 39 -26.23 9.04 -26.69
N THR A 40 -25.71 7.90 -26.28
CA THR A 40 -26.51 6.93 -25.53
C THR A 40 -26.48 7.38 -24.08
N THR A 41 -27.58 7.95 -23.61
CA THR A 41 -27.80 8.19 -22.18
C THR A 41 -27.94 6.84 -21.48
N SER A 42 -26.82 6.15 -21.24
CA SER A 42 -26.78 5.24 -20.10
C SER A 42 -26.96 6.13 -18.87
N CYS A 43 -28.06 5.95 -18.16
CA CYS A 43 -28.21 6.46 -16.81
C CYS A 43 -27.09 5.79 -16.01
N GLY A 44 -25.94 6.47 -15.92
CA GLY A 44 -24.71 5.92 -15.36
C GLY A 44 -24.98 5.54 -13.91
N GLN A 45 -25.11 4.23 -13.67
CA GLN A 45 -25.34 3.68 -12.35
C GLN A 45 -24.22 4.19 -11.43
N ALA A 46 -24.58 4.79 -10.30
CA ALA A 46 -23.60 5.26 -9.34
C ALA A 46 -22.66 4.11 -8.95
N SER A 47 -21.37 4.41 -8.84
CA SER A 47 -20.38 3.42 -8.43
C SER A 47 -20.78 2.82 -7.08
N LYS A 48 -20.70 1.51 -6.95
CA LYS A 48 -21.10 0.79 -5.73
C LYS A 48 -19.88 0.17 -5.08
N LEU A 49 -19.33 0.82 -4.05
CA LEU A 49 -18.26 0.26 -3.24
C LEU A 49 -18.78 -1.00 -2.51
N LEU A 50 -18.15 -2.13 -2.81
CA LEU A 50 -18.13 -3.29 -1.91
C LEU A 50 -16.91 -3.14 -1.01
N PHE A 51 -17.13 -3.21 0.30
CA PHE A 51 -16.08 -3.09 1.31
C PHE A 51 -16.14 -4.26 2.29
N ARG A 52 -14.99 -4.85 2.60
CA ARG A 52 -14.81 -5.79 3.71
C ARG A 52 -13.54 -5.44 4.48
N GLN A 53 -13.65 -5.45 5.80
CA GLN A 53 -12.52 -5.47 6.71
C GLN A 53 -12.36 -6.90 7.22
N LEU A 54 -11.16 -7.45 7.08
CA LEU A 54 -10.79 -8.80 7.48
C LEU A 54 -9.71 -8.68 8.56
N PHE A 55 -9.66 -9.64 9.49
CA PHE A 55 -8.74 -9.58 10.62
C PHE A 55 -7.86 -10.83 10.68
N GLU A 56 -6.56 -10.64 10.79
CA GLU A 56 -5.58 -11.67 11.14
C GLU A 56 -5.27 -11.56 12.64
N LYS A 57 -5.40 -12.67 13.36
CA LYS A 57 -5.44 -12.65 14.83
C LYS A 57 -4.05 -12.63 15.46
N GLU A 58 -3.04 -13.20 14.81
CA GLU A 58 -1.71 -13.34 15.39
C GLU A 58 -0.96 -12.01 15.43
N SER A 59 -1.01 -11.24 14.35
CA SER A 59 -0.42 -9.90 14.26
C SER A 59 -1.40 -8.76 14.56
N CYS A 60 -2.68 -9.08 14.73
CA CYS A 60 -3.76 -8.10 14.89
C CYS A 60 -3.92 -7.17 13.68
N THR A 61 -3.63 -7.68 12.48
CA THR A 61 -3.67 -6.92 11.23
C THR A 61 -5.06 -6.89 10.62
N TYR A 62 -5.47 -5.72 10.17
CA TYR A 62 -6.60 -5.53 9.28
C TYR A 62 -6.17 -5.57 7.82
N THR A 63 -6.80 -6.46 7.07
CA THR A 63 -6.74 -6.48 5.61
C THR A 63 -8.03 -5.91 5.06
N TYR A 64 -7.96 -5.01 4.08
CA TYR A 64 -9.14 -4.37 3.50
C TYR A 64 -9.36 -4.81 2.04
N LEU A 65 -10.56 -5.29 1.73
CA LEU A 65 -11.00 -5.62 0.38
C LEU A 65 -11.98 -4.55 -0.09
N LEU A 66 -11.64 -3.89 -1.19
CA LEU A 66 -12.47 -2.90 -1.86
C LEU A 66 -12.76 -3.36 -3.29
N ALA A 67 -13.97 -3.15 -3.78
CA ALA A 67 -14.31 -3.40 -5.18
C ALA A 67 -15.37 -2.45 -5.70
N ASP A 68 -15.32 -2.16 -6.99
CA ASP A 68 -16.44 -1.53 -7.70
C ASP A 68 -17.42 -2.62 -8.14
N ALA A 69 -18.47 -2.84 -7.34
CA ALA A 69 -19.47 -3.88 -7.58
C ALA A 69 -20.46 -3.55 -8.70
N SER A 70 -20.50 -2.29 -9.17
CA SER A 70 -21.31 -1.87 -10.32
C SER A 70 -20.61 -2.11 -11.65
N HIS A 71 -19.28 -2.11 -11.68
CA HIS A 71 -18.54 -2.39 -12.90
C HIS A 71 -18.72 -3.85 -13.34
N PRO A 72 -18.94 -4.17 -14.64
CA PRO A 72 -19.19 -5.53 -15.12
C PRO A 72 -18.12 -6.56 -14.73
N GLN A 73 -16.86 -6.13 -14.64
CA GLN A 73 -15.73 -6.98 -14.24
C GLN A 73 -15.49 -7.04 -12.72
N LYS A 74 -16.20 -6.24 -11.93
CA LYS A 74 -16.03 -6.12 -10.47
C LYS A 74 -14.56 -6.02 -10.01
N PRO A 75 -13.79 -5.05 -10.54
CA PRO A 75 -12.38 -4.88 -10.20
C PRO A 75 -12.22 -4.57 -8.72
N ALA A 76 -11.24 -5.21 -8.10
CA ALA A 76 -11.03 -5.18 -6.65
C ALA A 76 -9.57 -4.98 -6.27
N VAL A 77 -9.36 -4.42 -5.09
CA VAL A 77 -8.05 -4.24 -4.47
C VAL A 77 -8.03 -4.81 -3.05
N LEU A 78 -6.87 -5.34 -2.64
CA LEU A 78 -6.59 -5.70 -1.25
C LEU A 78 -5.54 -4.74 -0.68
N ILE A 79 -5.73 -4.27 0.55
CA ILE A 79 -4.75 -3.45 1.29
C ILE A 79 -4.29 -4.26 2.50
N ASP A 80 -2.97 -4.32 2.70
CA ASP A 80 -2.27 -5.03 3.78
C ASP A 80 -2.69 -6.51 3.93
N PRO A 81 -2.61 -7.34 2.85
CA PRO A 81 -2.87 -8.76 2.94
C PRO A 81 -1.75 -9.49 3.70
N VAL A 82 -2.11 -10.49 4.52
CA VAL A 82 -1.18 -11.32 5.29
C VAL A 82 -1.00 -12.68 4.63
N ASP A 83 0.23 -13.21 4.60
CA ASP A 83 0.57 -14.51 3.98
C ASP A 83 -0.29 -15.67 4.48
N LYS A 84 -0.49 -15.77 5.80
CA LYS A 84 -1.30 -16.79 6.48
C LYS A 84 -2.77 -16.78 6.09
N THR A 85 -3.28 -15.66 5.59
CA THR A 85 -4.70 -15.51 5.25
C THR A 85 -4.97 -15.43 3.75
N VAL A 86 -3.96 -15.63 2.90
CA VAL A 86 -4.13 -15.55 1.44
C VAL A 86 -5.22 -16.49 0.93
N GLU A 87 -5.30 -17.73 1.43
CA GLU A 87 -6.36 -18.67 1.01
C GLU A 87 -7.76 -18.17 1.40
N ARG A 88 -7.92 -17.60 2.59
CA ARG A 88 -9.17 -16.98 3.04
C ARG A 88 -9.56 -15.83 2.10
N ASP A 89 -8.60 -14.97 1.79
CA ASP A 89 -8.84 -13.76 1.01
C ASP A 89 -9.21 -14.10 -0.44
N LEU A 90 -8.49 -15.05 -1.06
CA LEU A 90 -8.78 -15.53 -2.41
C LEU A 90 -10.11 -16.28 -2.49
N ALA A 91 -10.47 -17.07 -1.46
CA ALA A 91 -11.77 -17.71 -1.39
C ALA A 91 -12.91 -16.68 -1.36
N LEU A 92 -12.81 -15.66 -0.51
CA LEU A 92 -13.80 -14.59 -0.43
C LEU A 92 -13.93 -13.81 -1.75
N ILE A 93 -12.81 -13.48 -2.39
CA ILE A 93 -12.78 -12.82 -3.70
C ILE A 93 -13.51 -13.65 -4.75
N LYS A 94 -13.28 -14.96 -4.77
CA LYS A 94 -13.95 -15.91 -5.67
C LYS A 94 -15.45 -15.97 -5.39
N ASP A 95 -15.86 -16.11 -4.13
CA ASP A 95 -17.27 -16.22 -3.71
C ASP A 95 -18.08 -14.96 -4.06
N LEU A 96 -17.44 -13.79 -3.98
CA LEU A 96 -18.04 -12.52 -4.36
C LEU A 96 -17.99 -12.23 -5.88
N GLY A 97 -17.30 -13.08 -6.65
CA GLY A 97 -17.11 -12.93 -8.10
C GLY A 97 -16.32 -11.68 -8.48
N LEU A 98 -15.28 -11.35 -7.71
CA LEU A 98 -14.47 -10.16 -7.89
C LEU A 98 -13.23 -10.45 -8.75
N LYS A 99 -12.77 -9.45 -9.50
CA LYS A 99 -11.49 -9.48 -10.22
C LYS A 99 -10.45 -8.70 -9.42
N LEU A 100 -9.62 -9.39 -8.66
CA LEU A 100 -8.50 -8.75 -7.96
C LEU A 100 -7.49 -8.20 -8.99
N ILE A 101 -7.19 -6.91 -8.89
CA ILE A 101 -6.22 -6.23 -9.78
C ILE A 101 -4.95 -5.81 -9.06
N TYR A 102 -5.07 -5.38 -7.80
CA TYR A 102 -3.95 -4.91 -6.99
C TYR A 102 -3.97 -5.52 -5.59
N ALA A 103 -2.79 -5.85 -5.09
CA ALA A 103 -2.54 -6.16 -3.69
C ALA A 103 -1.52 -5.14 -3.15
N LEU A 104 -1.99 -4.23 -2.31
CA LEU A 104 -1.28 -3.04 -1.84
C LEU A 104 -0.75 -3.27 -0.42
N ASN A 105 0.36 -2.62 -0.11
CA ASN A 105 0.80 -2.42 1.28
C ASN A 105 0.92 -0.94 1.61
N THR A 106 0.43 -0.53 2.77
CA THR A 106 0.60 0.83 3.31
C THR A 106 2.05 1.13 3.65
N HIS A 107 2.82 0.10 4.06
CA HIS A 107 4.24 0.18 4.36
C HIS A 107 4.89 -1.21 4.38
N VAL A 108 6.20 -1.28 4.65
CA VAL A 108 6.88 -2.55 4.94
C VAL A 108 6.57 -2.94 6.38
N HIS A 109 5.70 -3.93 6.58
CA HIS A 109 5.28 -4.39 7.91
C HIS A 109 6.41 -5.09 8.66
N ALA A 110 6.38 -5.02 10.00
CA ALA A 110 7.39 -5.63 10.89
C ALA A 110 6.83 -6.74 11.79
N ASP A 111 5.52 -6.92 11.76
CA ASP A 111 4.74 -7.81 12.63
C ASP A 111 4.23 -9.06 11.87
N HIS A 112 4.11 -8.99 10.55
CA HIS A 112 3.69 -10.10 9.69
C HIS A 112 4.41 -10.10 8.33
N VAL A 113 4.36 -11.23 7.61
CA VAL A 113 4.83 -11.32 6.23
C VAL A 113 3.67 -11.00 5.27
N THR A 114 3.92 -10.11 4.31
CA THR A 114 2.93 -9.72 3.29
C THR A 114 2.47 -10.92 2.46
N GLY A 115 1.16 -11.00 2.21
CA GLY A 115 0.56 -11.97 1.31
C GLY A 115 0.72 -11.64 -0.17
N THR A 116 1.22 -10.45 -0.53
CA THR A 116 1.29 -9.98 -1.92
C THR A 116 2.04 -10.94 -2.85
N GLY A 117 3.19 -11.47 -2.44
CA GLY A 117 3.96 -12.43 -3.24
C GLY A 117 3.22 -13.73 -3.50
N LEU A 118 2.54 -14.27 -2.48
CA LEU A 118 1.77 -15.51 -2.57
C LEU A 118 0.47 -15.31 -3.38
N ILE A 119 -0.18 -14.16 -3.26
CA ILE A 119 -1.33 -13.81 -4.10
C ILE A 119 -0.92 -13.80 -5.57
N LYS A 120 0.21 -13.18 -5.91
CA LYS A 120 0.71 -13.13 -7.30
C LYS A 120 1.02 -14.50 -7.88
N SER A 121 1.56 -15.42 -7.09
CA SER A 121 1.85 -16.78 -7.58
C SER A 121 0.57 -17.58 -7.86
N LYS A 122 -0.53 -17.26 -7.17
CA LYS A 122 -1.84 -17.92 -7.33
C LYS A 122 -2.74 -17.23 -8.35
N VAL A 123 -2.60 -15.91 -8.53
CA VAL A 123 -3.39 -15.08 -9.44
C VAL A 123 -2.43 -14.19 -10.27
N PRO A 124 -1.87 -14.71 -11.37
CA PRO A 124 -0.75 -14.08 -12.08
C PRO A 124 -1.00 -12.66 -12.63
N ASP A 125 -2.26 -12.29 -12.85
CA ASP A 125 -2.62 -10.96 -13.36
C ASP A 125 -2.63 -9.86 -12.27
N VAL A 126 -2.56 -10.24 -10.99
CA VAL A 126 -2.55 -9.30 -9.86
C VAL A 126 -1.18 -8.64 -9.77
N LYS A 127 -1.17 -7.32 -9.53
CA LYS A 127 0.06 -6.56 -9.28
C LYS A 127 0.21 -6.19 -7.82
N SER A 128 1.40 -6.43 -7.28
CA SER A 128 1.81 -5.90 -5.98
C SER A 128 2.10 -4.40 -6.06
N VAL A 129 1.67 -3.65 -5.04
CA VAL A 129 1.87 -2.20 -4.96
C VAL A 129 2.44 -1.82 -3.60
N ILE A 130 3.47 -0.99 -3.58
CA ILE A 130 4.02 -0.38 -2.37
C ILE A 130 4.58 1.01 -2.68
N SER A 131 4.81 1.85 -1.68
CA SER A 131 5.41 3.16 -1.91
C SER A 131 6.85 3.06 -2.41
N ARG A 132 7.27 3.96 -3.30
CA ARG A 132 8.68 4.06 -3.71
C ARG A 132 9.59 4.33 -2.52
N ALA A 133 9.15 5.17 -1.59
CA ALA A 133 9.90 5.57 -0.40
C ALA A 133 10.20 4.40 0.56
N SER A 134 9.44 3.30 0.48
CA SER A 134 9.69 2.11 1.30
C SER A 134 10.96 1.34 0.95
N ASN A 135 11.49 1.53 -0.27
CA ASN A 135 12.54 0.70 -0.87
C ASN A 135 12.20 -0.81 -1.00
N GLY A 136 10.96 -1.21 -0.70
CA GLY A 136 10.49 -2.58 -0.90
C GLY A 136 10.27 -2.89 -2.38
N LYS A 137 10.49 -4.14 -2.78
CA LYS A 137 10.20 -4.61 -4.14
C LYS A 137 8.69 -4.81 -4.31
N ALA A 138 8.16 -4.34 -5.45
CA ALA A 138 6.80 -4.59 -5.92
C ALA A 138 6.73 -4.42 -7.44
N ASP A 139 5.61 -4.81 -8.06
CA ASP A 139 5.41 -4.62 -9.51
C ASP A 139 5.13 -3.15 -9.86
N CYS A 140 4.47 -2.44 -8.95
CA CYS A 140 4.15 -1.02 -9.07
C CYS A 140 4.62 -0.27 -7.82
N LEU A 141 5.29 0.85 -8.05
CA LEU A 141 5.73 1.75 -6.98
C LEU A 141 4.94 3.04 -7.08
N VAL A 142 4.34 3.47 -5.95
CA VAL A 142 3.53 4.68 -5.88
C VAL A 142 4.24 5.83 -5.18
N GLU A 143 3.87 7.04 -5.55
CA GLU A 143 4.33 8.32 -5.02
C GLU A 143 3.14 9.15 -4.51
N PRO A 144 3.38 10.13 -3.61
CA PRO A 144 2.31 11.03 -3.19
C PRO A 144 1.63 11.73 -4.37
N GLY A 145 0.31 11.73 -4.37
CA GLY A 145 -0.53 12.28 -5.43
C GLY A 145 -0.93 11.28 -6.52
N ASP A 146 -0.37 10.07 -6.52
CA ASP A 146 -0.85 9.00 -7.41
C ASP A 146 -2.29 8.59 -7.08
N GLU A 147 -3.00 8.09 -8.09
CA GLU A 147 -4.35 7.54 -7.98
C GLU A 147 -4.37 6.08 -8.43
N ILE A 148 -4.92 5.19 -7.60
CA ILE A 148 -5.03 3.75 -7.88
C ILE A 148 -6.48 3.43 -8.21
N PHE A 149 -6.76 3.26 -9.50
CA PHE A 149 -8.11 3.00 -10.01
C PHE A 149 -8.50 1.52 -9.94
N PHE A 150 -9.76 1.27 -9.60
CA PHE A 150 -10.42 -0.04 -9.65
C PHE A 150 -11.87 0.14 -10.09
N GLY A 151 -12.09 0.13 -11.41
CA GLY A 151 -13.37 0.53 -11.99
C GLY A 151 -13.49 2.05 -12.01
N ASP A 152 -14.64 2.58 -11.61
CA ASP A 152 -14.87 4.02 -11.49
C ASP A 152 -14.40 4.58 -10.13
N LEU A 153 -13.95 3.72 -9.22
CA LEU A 153 -13.44 4.07 -7.89
C LEU A 153 -11.92 4.22 -7.91
N PHE A 154 -11.38 5.08 -7.04
CA PHE A 154 -9.93 5.22 -6.87
C PHE A 154 -9.51 5.49 -5.43
N LEU A 155 -8.24 5.18 -5.15
CA LEU A 155 -7.52 5.57 -3.94
C LEU A 155 -6.45 6.62 -4.28
N GLU A 156 -6.54 7.79 -3.66
CA GLU A 156 -5.50 8.82 -3.61
C GLU A 156 -4.37 8.35 -2.68
N VAL A 157 -3.11 8.47 -3.10
CA VAL A 157 -1.94 8.14 -2.30
C VAL A 157 -1.42 9.38 -1.58
N ARG A 158 -1.49 9.40 -0.25
CA ARG A 158 -0.87 10.44 0.59
C ARG A 158 0.38 9.89 1.26
N SER A 159 1.50 10.60 1.16
CA SER A 159 2.72 10.23 1.86
C SER A 159 2.59 10.57 3.34
N THR A 160 2.62 9.56 4.22
CA THR A 160 2.48 9.74 5.67
C THR A 160 3.60 9.04 6.45
N PRO A 161 4.88 9.36 6.15
CA PRO A 161 6.02 8.74 6.82
C PRO A 161 6.09 9.12 8.29
N GLY A 162 6.78 8.28 9.06
CA GLY A 162 7.07 8.54 10.47
C GLY A 162 7.03 7.28 11.31
N HIS A 163 6.08 6.38 11.08
CA HIS A 163 6.20 5.00 11.59
C HIS A 163 7.35 4.27 10.86
N THR A 164 7.35 4.34 9.53
CA THR A 164 8.50 4.03 8.67
C THR A 164 8.71 5.18 7.68
N LEU A 165 9.85 5.19 6.98
CA LEU A 165 10.12 6.13 5.89
C LEU A 165 9.17 5.95 4.69
N GLY A 166 8.57 4.77 4.55
CA GLY A 166 7.75 4.38 3.40
C GLY A 166 6.25 4.40 3.62
N CYS A 167 5.75 4.84 4.78
CA CYS A 167 4.31 4.81 5.06
C CYS A 167 3.53 5.73 4.12
N VAL A 168 2.45 5.20 3.57
CA VAL A 168 1.42 5.95 2.85
C VAL A 168 0.05 5.71 3.47
N THR A 169 -0.83 6.70 3.33
CA THR A 169 -2.27 6.57 3.59
C THR A 169 -2.99 6.54 2.26
N TYR A 170 -3.80 5.51 2.04
CA TYR A 170 -4.69 5.45 0.87
C TYR A 170 -6.03 6.06 1.23
N VAL A 171 -6.53 7.01 0.44
CA VAL A 171 -7.81 7.69 0.71
C VAL A 171 -8.75 7.49 -0.47
N THR A 172 -9.98 7.03 -0.25
CA THR A 172 -10.98 6.97 -1.34
C THR A 172 -11.16 8.35 -1.95
N GLY A 173 -11.39 8.44 -3.26
CA GLY A 173 -11.46 9.72 -3.97
C GLY A 173 -12.49 10.71 -3.40
N ASP A 174 -12.34 12.00 -3.75
CA ASP A 174 -13.22 13.10 -3.31
C ASP A 174 -14.26 13.52 -4.37
N GLY A 175 -14.27 12.87 -5.52
CA GLY A 175 -15.22 13.13 -6.60
C GLY A 175 -16.67 12.77 -6.24
N PRO A 176 -17.66 13.32 -6.97
CA PRO A 176 -19.09 13.16 -6.66
C PRO A 176 -19.62 11.72 -6.81
N LYS A 177 -18.87 10.84 -7.48
CA LYS A 177 -19.16 9.42 -7.63
C LYS A 177 -18.20 8.54 -6.82
N GLN A 178 -17.54 9.09 -5.80
CA GLN A 178 -16.68 8.34 -4.89
C GLN A 178 -17.41 8.05 -3.57
N PRO A 179 -16.91 7.13 -2.74
CA PRO A 179 -17.53 6.79 -1.46
C PRO A 179 -17.65 8.01 -0.54
N GLN A 180 -18.81 8.14 0.10
CA GLN A 180 -19.09 9.15 1.12
C GLN A 180 -19.69 8.48 2.37
N PRO A 181 -19.18 8.75 3.59
CA PRO A 181 -17.98 9.55 3.85
C PRO A 181 -16.72 8.93 3.22
N ARG A 182 -15.67 9.75 3.01
CA ARG A 182 -14.37 9.23 2.54
C ARG A 182 -13.83 8.20 3.54
N MET A 183 -12.97 7.32 3.08
CA MET A 183 -12.26 6.34 3.91
C MET A 183 -10.75 6.52 3.74
N ALA A 184 -10.01 6.58 4.85
CA ALA A 184 -8.57 6.67 4.89
C ALA A 184 -7.98 5.40 5.53
N PHE A 185 -7.20 4.66 4.74
CA PHE A 185 -6.45 3.48 5.15
C PHE A 185 -5.08 3.92 5.63
N THR A 186 -4.95 4.14 6.93
CA THR A 186 -3.86 4.94 7.53
C THR A 186 -2.59 4.16 7.84
N GLY A 187 -2.56 2.87 7.51
CA GLY A 187 -1.49 1.97 7.92
C GLY A 187 -1.27 2.08 9.43
N ASP A 188 -0.01 2.19 9.82
CA ASP A 188 0.40 2.44 11.20
C ASP A 188 0.75 3.90 11.49
N ALA A 189 0.47 4.82 10.56
CA ALA A 189 0.66 6.25 10.81
C ALA A 189 -0.35 6.75 11.87
N LEU A 190 -1.62 6.37 11.73
CA LEU A 190 -2.68 6.66 12.68
C LEU A 190 -3.41 5.38 13.04
N LEU A 191 -3.48 5.08 14.35
CA LEU A 191 -4.26 3.98 14.91
C LEU A 191 -5.45 4.55 15.69
N ILE A 192 -6.45 3.72 15.99
CA ILE A 192 -7.61 4.14 16.79
C ILE A 192 -7.13 4.49 18.20
N ARG A 193 -7.28 5.77 18.59
CA ARG A 193 -6.78 6.34 19.86
C ARG A 193 -5.26 6.23 20.05
N GLY A 194 -4.49 6.04 18.99
CA GLY A 194 -3.04 5.87 19.07
C GLY A 194 -2.32 6.14 17.76
N CYS A 195 -1.09 5.65 17.66
CA CYS A 195 -0.26 5.67 16.45
C CYS A 195 0.76 4.55 16.55
N GLY A 196 1.36 4.17 15.41
CA GLY A 196 2.48 3.25 15.36
C GLY A 196 3.70 3.79 16.12
N ARG A 197 4.60 2.88 16.48
CA ARG A 197 5.92 3.22 17.07
C ARG A 197 6.81 3.91 16.03
N THR A 198 7.86 4.60 16.46
CA THR A 198 8.71 5.42 15.56
C THR A 198 10.21 5.20 15.75
N ASP A 199 10.59 4.16 16.49
CA ASP A 199 11.95 3.84 16.92
C ASP A 199 12.66 2.77 16.06
N PHE A 200 12.00 2.30 14.98
CA PHE A 200 12.53 1.32 14.03
C PHE A 200 12.26 1.75 12.58
N GLN A 201 12.86 1.05 11.59
CA GLN A 201 12.56 1.21 10.15
C GLN A 201 12.69 2.65 9.61
N GLY A 202 13.61 3.43 10.18
CA GLY A 202 13.80 4.84 9.86
C GLY A 202 12.67 5.75 10.33
N GLY A 203 11.90 5.31 11.34
CA GLY A 203 10.84 6.08 11.96
C GLY A 203 11.32 7.38 12.61
N SER A 204 10.38 8.31 12.75
CA SER A 204 10.60 9.62 13.36
C SER A 204 9.28 10.15 13.91
N SER A 205 9.24 10.42 15.21
CA SER A 205 8.07 11.00 15.90
C SER A 205 7.70 12.36 15.33
N VAL A 206 8.70 13.24 15.13
CA VAL A 206 8.49 14.57 14.52
C VAL A 206 7.88 14.44 13.11
N GLN A 207 8.38 13.51 12.30
CA GLN A 207 7.85 13.27 10.96
C GLN A 207 6.43 12.69 11.01
N LEU A 208 6.18 11.74 11.91
CA LEU A 208 4.86 11.14 12.09
C LEU A 208 3.81 12.19 12.47
N TYR A 209 4.15 13.05 13.44
CA TYR A 209 3.29 14.15 13.87
C TYR A 209 2.90 15.04 12.69
N LYS A 210 3.90 15.50 11.92
CA LYS A 210 3.68 16.36 10.73
C LYS A 210 2.88 15.65 9.64
N SER A 211 3.13 14.37 9.40
CA SER A 211 2.38 13.55 8.44
C SER A 211 0.91 13.46 8.80
N VAL A 212 0.59 13.09 10.04
CA VAL A 212 -0.81 12.97 10.48
C VAL A 212 -1.52 14.31 10.40
N HIS A 213 -0.91 15.37 10.94
CA HIS A 213 -1.54 16.71 10.98
C HIS A 213 -1.74 17.31 9.59
N SER A 214 -0.81 17.11 8.65
CA SER A 214 -0.91 17.72 7.32
C SER A 214 -1.70 16.88 6.30
N GLN A 215 -1.72 15.55 6.44
CA GLN A 215 -2.29 14.66 5.41
C GLN A 215 -3.59 13.98 5.84
N ILE A 216 -3.76 13.68 7.14
CA ILE A 216 -4.92 12.94 7.65
C ILE A 216 -5.90 13.89 8.34
N PHE A 217 -5.43 14.74 9.26
CA PHE A 217 -6.30 15.69 9.97
C PHE A 217 -6.81 16.86 9.11
N THR A 218 -6.33 16.97 7.87
CA THR A 218 -6.86 17.90 6.86
C THR A 218 -8.03 17.31 6.06
N LEU A 219 -8.34 16.02 6.22
CA LEU A 219 -9.52 15.39 5.62
C LEU A 219 -10.81 15.85 6.33
N PRO A 220 -11.99 15.72 5.67
CA PRO A 220 -13.28 15.94 6.33
C PRO A 220 -13.41 15.14 7.63
N LYS A 221 -13.98 15.75 8.68
CA LYS A 221 -14.05 15.14 10.03
C LYS A 221 -14.81 13.81 10.08
N ASP A 222 -15.75 13.60 9.18
CA ASP A 222 -16.53 12.36 9.03
C ASP A 222 -15.79 11.27 8.26
N THR A 223 -14.59 11.55 7.70
CA THR A 223 -13.76 10.56 7.02
C THR A 223 -13.44 9.41 7.98
N LEU A 224 -13.74 8.18 7.55
CA LEU A 224 -13.47 6.97 8.31
C LEU A 224 -11.96 6.71 8.36
N VAL A 225 -11.45 6.38 9.54
CA VAL A 225 -10.05 5.98 9.76
C VAL A 225 -10.01 4.46 9.91
N CYS A 226 -9.31 3.82 8.97
CA CYS A 226 -9.16 2.38 8.85
C CYS A 226 -7.66 2.01 9.03
N PRO A 227 -7.20 1.72 10.26
CA PRO A 227 -5.78 1.47 10.53
C PRO A 227 -5.33 0.08 10.02
N ALA A 228 -4.02 -0.15 9.93
CA ALA A 228 -3.51 -1.50 9.68
C ALA A 228 -3.64 -2.41 10.91
N HIS A 229 -3.65 -1.86 12.13
CA HIS A 229 -3.72 -2.65 13.36
C HIS A 229 -4.69 -2.08 14.39
N ASP A 230 -5.27 -2.97 15.20
CA ASP A 230 -5.88 -2.60 16.48
C ASP A 230 -5.70 -3.71 17.51
N TYR A 231 -5.38 -3.33 18.75
CA TYR A 231 -5.04 -4.25 19.83
C TYR A 231 -6.11 -4.27 20.95
N LYS A 232 -7.26 -3.63 20.72
CA LYS A 232 -8.35 -3.43 21.69
C LYS A 232 -9.71 -3.91 21.20
N GLY A 233 -9.81 -4.39 19.96
CA GLY A 233 -11.04 -4.85 19.32
C GLY A 233 -11.83 -3.73 18.64
N PHE A 234 -11.25 -2.54 18.43
CA PHE A 234 -11.87 -1.47 17.64
C PHE A 234 -11.61 -1.67 16.15
N THR A 235 -12.63 -1.41 15.34
CA THR A 235 -12.59 -1.67 13.90
C THR A 235 -12.49 -0.42 13.04
N VAL A 236 -13.01 0.72 13.50
CA VAL A 236 -13.02 1.99 12.76
C VAL A 236 -13.07 3.18 13.72
N SER A 237 -12.52 4.32 13.30
CA SER A 237 -12.69 5.63 13.95
C SER A 237 -13.02 6.68 12.88
N THR A 238 -13.01 7.96 13.23
CA THR A 238 -13.13 9.07 12.26
C THR A 238 -12.01 10.09 12.46
N VAL A 239 -11.74 10.89 11.44
CA VAL A 239 -10.76 11.98 11.54
C VAL A 239 -11.14 12.93 12.68
N GLY A 240 -12.42 13.32 12.79
CA GLY A 240 -12.91 14.18 13.85
C GLY A 240 -12.74 13.57 15.25
N GLU A 241 -13.00 12.27 15.37
CA GLU A 241 -12.77 11.54 16.61
C GLU A 241 -11.29 11.50 17.00
N GLU A 242 -10.38 11.22 16.08
CA GLU A 242 -8.94 11.19 16.40
C GLU A 242 -8.38 12.58 16.67
N MET A 243 -8.85 13.63 15.98
CA MET A 243 -8.50 15.02 16.30
C MET A 243 -8.94 15.44 17.70
N GLN A 244 -9.98 14.83 18.26
CA GLN A 244 -10.51 15.18 19.57
C GLN A 244 -9.98 14.28 20.69
N TYR A 245 -9.81 12.98 20.42
CA TYR A 245 -9.63 11.97 21.47
C TYR A 245 -8.36 11.13 21.32
N ASN A 246 -7.54 11.33 20.29
CA ASN A 246 -6.27 10.60 20.20
C ASN A 246 -5.35 11.00 21.37
N ALA A 247 -4.96 10.05 22.21
CA ALA A 247 -4.24 10.35 23.45
C ALA A 247 -2.88 11.03 23.20
N ARG A 248 -2.28 10.80 22.03
CA ARG A 248 -0.93 11.27 21.67
C ARG A 248 -0.98 12.43 20.69
N LEU A 249 -1.65 12.25 19.56
CA LEU A 249 -1.60 13.18 18.41
C LEU A 249 -2.40 14.48 18.61
N THR A 250 -3.15 14.58 19.72
CA THR A 250 -3.80 15.83 20.17
C THR A 250 -2.89 16.74 20.99
N LYS A 251 -1.70 16.25 21.39
CA LYS A 251 -0.69 17.07 22.07
C LYS A 251 0.07 17.91 21.05
N ASP A 252 0.79 18.92 21.52
CA ASP A 252 1.77 19.63 20.68
C ASP A 252 2.93 18.69 20.27
N GLU A 253 3.66 19.06 19.22
CA GLU A 253 4.74 18.25 18.61
C GLU A 253 5.83 17.85 19.63
N GLU A 254 6.20 18.76 20.53
CA GLU A 254 7.24 18.53 21.53
C GLU A 254 6.76 17.51 22.58
N THR A 255 5.56 17.70 23.12
CA THR A 255 4.94 16.76 24.05
C THR A 255 4.73 15.39 23.41
N PHE A 256 4.25 15.34 22.16
CA PHE A 256 4.10 14.09 21.41
C PHE A 256 5.43 13.34 21.28
N THR A 257 6.48 14.04 20.86
CA THR A 257 7.82 13.45 20.65
C THR A 257 8.37 12.87 21.95
N LYS A 258 8.29 13.63 23.06
CA LYS A 258 8.69 13.16 24.39
C LYS A 258 7.90 11.94 24.84
N ILE A 259 6.59 11.88 24.58
CA ILE A 259 5.78 10.70 24.91
C ILE A 259 6.30 9.48 24.13
N MET A 260 6.51 9.62 22.83
CA MET A 260 6.92 8.51 21.96
C MET A 260 8.31 7.96 22.33
N GLU A 261 9.27 8.84 22.67
CA GLU A 261 10.62 8.45 23.11
C GLU A 261 10.62 7.67 24.43
N ASN A 262 9.61 7.89 25.29
CA ASN A 262 9.53 7.29 26.62
C ASN A 262 8.61 6.06 26.69
N LEU A 263 8.12 5.53 25.57
CA LEU A 263 7.22 4.36 25.57
C LEU A 263 7.89 3.06 26.04
N ASN A 264 9.22 2.95 25.96
CA ASN A 264 10.00 1.78 26.40
C ASN A 264 9.41 0.42 25.94
N LEU A 265 8.98 0.36 24.68
CA LEU A 265 8.33 -0.83 24.12
C LEU A 265 9.35 -1.96 23.90
N PRO A 266 8.94 -3.23 24.07
CA PRO A 266 9.82 -4.35 23.75
C PRO A 266 10.23 -4.35 22.27
N TYR A 267 11.35 -4.99 21.99
CA TYR A 267 11.80 -5.27 20.63
C TYR A 267 10.69 -5.99 19.84
N PRO A 268 10.31 -5.56 18.62
CA PRO A 268 9.22 -6.18 17.89
C PRO A 268 9.55 -7.64 17.54
N LYS A 269 8.68 -8.56 17.93
CA LYS A 269 8.96 -10.02 17.93
C LYS A 269 9.28 -10.60 16.55
N MET A 270 8.71 -10.03 15.49
CA MET A 270 8.79 -10.55 14.12
C MET A 270 9.67 -9.72 13.19
N ILE A 271 10.24 -8.59 13.65
CA ILE A 271 10.87 -7.61 12.74
C ILE A 271 12.03 -8.20 11.93
N ASP A 272 12.83 -9.07 12.54
CA ASP A 272 13.99 -9.72 11.91
C ASP A 272 13.61 -10.74 10.83
N ILE A 273 12.35 -11.18 10.81
CA ILE A 273 11.81 -12.12 9.81
C ILE A 273 10.95 -11.36 8.80
N ALA A 274 10.01 -10.55 9.30
CA ALA A 274 9.02 -9.84 8.51
C ALA A 274 9.66 -8.78 7.62
N VAL A 275 10.58 -7.95 8.13
CA VAL A 275 11.15 -6.87 7.32
C VAL A 275 11.95 -7.42 6.14
N PRO A 276 12.91 -8.34 6.29
CA PRO A 276 13.62 -8.90 5.15
C PRO A 276 12.69 -9.55 4.12
N ALA A 277 11.68 -10.30 4.58
CA ALA A 277 10.67 -10.91 3.73
C ALA A 277 9.88 -9.87 2.93
N ASN A 278 9.41 -8.82 3.60
CA ASN A 278 8.55 -7.79 3.03
C ASN A 278 9.31 -6.88 2.08
N MET A 279 10.61 -6.67 2.30
CA MET A 279 11.49 -5.96 1.36
C MET A 279 11.58 -6.64 -0.01
N VAL A 280 11.29 -7.94 -0.09
CA VAL A 280 11.26 -8.72 -1.33
C VAL A 280 9.84 -9.20 -1.70
N CYS A 281 8.81 -8.43 -1.34
CA CYS A 281 7.40 -8.71 -1.67
C CYS A 281 6.86 -10.01 -1.03
N GLY A 282 7.40 -10.44 0.11
CA GLY A 282 7.01 -11.70 0.76
C GLY A 282 7.39 -12.95 -0.02
N LEU A 283 8.19 -12.81 -1.08
CA LEU A 283 8.77 -13.94 -1.80
C LEU A 283 9.91 -14.51 -0.96
N GLN A 284 9.67 -15.65 -0.33
CA GLN A 284 10.71 -16.42 0.34
C GLN A 284 11.47 -17.26 -0.68
N ASP A 285 12.79 -17.39 -0.52
CA ASP A 285 13.54 -18.40 -1.25
C ASP A 285 12.99 -19.79 -0.87
N PRO A 286 12.74 -20.68 -1.83
CA PRO A 286 12.19 -22.02 -1.56
C PRO A 286 13.14 -22.90 -0.74
N ASN A 287 14.39 -22.47 -0.51
CA ASN A 287 15.39 -23.14 0.31
C ASN A 287 16.04 -22.14 1.28
N PRO A 288 15.54 -21.97 2.50
CA PRO A 288 16.30 -21.32 3.56
C PRO A 288 17.38 -22.31 3.98
N SER A 289 18.53 -22.32 3.30
CA SER A 289 19.67 -23.10 3.77
C SER A 289 20.07 -22.54 5.14
N ALA A 290 19.83 -23.36 6.16
CA ALA A 290 20.27 -23.14 7.53
C ALA A 290 21.74 -22.75 7.51
N SER A 291 22.00 -21.47 7.75
CA SER A 291 23.35 -20.94 7.97
C SER A 291 23.42 -20.67 9.46
N ILE A 292 23.77 -21.71 10.21
CA ILE A 292 24.32 -21.60 11.57
C ILE A 292 25.79 -21.22 11.40
#